data_AF-A0A419YSL8-F1
#
_entry.id   AF-A0A419YSL8-F1
#
_cell.length_a   1.000
_cell.length_b   1.000
_cell.length_c   1.000
_cell.angle_alpha   90.00
_cell.angle_beta   90.00
_cell.angle_gamma   90.00
#
_symmetry.space_group_name_H-M   'P 1'
#
loop_
_entity.id
_entity.type
_entity.pdbx_description
1 polymer ?
#
loop_
_entity_poly.entity_id
_entity_poly.type
_entity_poly.pdbx_seq_one_letter_code
_entity_poly.pdbx_strand_id
1 'polypeptide(L)'
;MNLAQQRRSARRGPVAVVFAVLLAGGLAACSSDDGKTWKSWSDKGGKDQVVLIGKDIQALLGATGGSPEVTDRCRHVLDDIKAAKAYRAIPDKTAQSLWQETLDRAQTAATNCTQNTDSLTGGAKLSEVIEAQSSYHLLAQRISDLSAS
;
A
#
# COMPACT_ATOMS: atom_id res chain seq x y z
N MET A 1 -4.38 -13.08 -57.32
CA MET A 1 -3.65 -13.45 -58.55
C MET A 1 -2.20 -13.73 -58.17
N ASN A 2 -1.71 -14.94 -58.45
CA ASN A 2 -0.39 -15.44 -58.03
C ASN A 2 0.75 -14.94 -58.94
N LEU A 3 1.92 -14.74 -58.34
CA LEU A 3 3.18 -14.32 -58.95
C LEU A 3 3.78 -15.41 -59.85
N ALA A 4 4.25 -15.01 -61.03
CA ALA A 4 5.06 -15.85 -61.92
C ALA A 4 6.52 -15.94 -61.43
N GLN A 5 6.84 -17.08 -60.83
CA GLN A 5 7.90 -18.02 -61.24
C GLN A 5 9.30 -17.50 -61.68
N GLN A 6 10.25 -17.67 -60.74
CA GLN A 6 11.55 -18.39 -60.84
C GLN A 6 12.63 -18.02 -61.88
N ARG A 7 13.88 -17.92 -61.38
CA ARG A 7 15.07 -18.80 -61.62
C ARG A 7 16.33 -18.04 -61.12
N ARG A 8 17.35 -18.61 -60.46
CA ARG A 8 18.23 -19.77 -60.76
C ARG A 8 18.87 -20.24 -59.44
N SER A 9 18.83 -21.53 -59.08
CA SER A 9 19.91 -22.56 -59.23
C SER A 9 21.29 -22.14 -58.69
N ALA A 10 22.10 -22.94 -57.97
CA ALA A 10 22.00 -24.19 -57.24
C ALA A 10 23.39 -24.39 -56.59
N ARG A 11 23.48 -24.76 -55.31
CA ARG A 11 24.67 -25.49 -54.82
C ARG A 11 24.30 -26.50 -53.74
N ARG A 12 24.72 -27.73 -54.00
CA ARG A 12 24.56 -28.97 -53.22
C ARG A 12 25.32 -28.93 -51.90
N GLY A 13 24.79 -29.62 -50.88
CA GLY A 13 25.58 -30.18 -49.77
C GLY A 13 24.78 -30.33 -48.48
N PRO A 14 24.65 -31.54 -47.89
CA PRO A 14 23.59 -31.89 -46.94
C PRO A 14 24.09 -31.86 -45.49
N VAL A 15 23.31 -31.30 -44.57
CA VAL A 15 23.32 -31.73 -43.16
C VAL A 15 21.91 -31.56 -42.61
N ALA A 16 21.22 -32.70 -42.43
CA ALA A 16 20.09 -32.78 -41.54
C ALA A 16 20.60 -32.53 -40.11
N VAL A 17 20.03 -31.54 -39.43
CA VAL A 17 20.06 -31.49 -37.97
C VAL A 17 18.63 -31.33 -37.49
N VAL A 18 18.04 -32.47 -37.16
CA VAL A 18 16.85 -32.56 -36.32
C VAL A 18 17.28 -32.10 -34.92
N PHE A 19 16.86 -30.92 -34.50
CA PHE A 19 16.81 -30.58 -33.07
C PHE A 19 15.37 -30.67 -32.60
N ALA A 20 14.98 -31.89 -32.24
CA ALA A 20 13.90 -32.11 -31.29
C ALA A 20 14.42 -31.68 -29.92
N VAL A 21 14.07 -30.48 -29.47
CA VAL A 21 14.25 -30.08 -28.08
C VAL A 21 12.89 -30.21 -27.39
N LEU A 22 12.67 -31.39 -26.84
CA LEU A 22 11.69 -31.60 -25.77
C LEU A 22 12.20 -30.86 -24.53
N LEU A 23 11.67 -29.68 -24.24
CA LEU A 23 11.77 -29.08 -22.91
C LEU A 23 10.49 -29.42 -22.13
N ALA A 24 10.42 -30.67 -21.70
CA ALA A 24 9.80 -30.99 -20.44
C ALA A 24 10.85 -30.70 -19.35
N GLY A 25 10.77 -29.53 -18.75
CA GLY A 25 11.71 -29.06 -17.74
C GLY A 25 11.05 -28.08 -16.79
N GLY A 26 10.46 -28.63 -15.73
CA GLY A 26 10.40 -28.06 -14.38
C GLY A 26 9.94 -26.61 -14.22
N LEU A 27 8.72 -26.45 -13.70
CA LEU A 27 8.42 -25.70 -12.47
C LEU A 27 9.45 -24.62 -12.07
N ALA A 28 9.47 -23.50 -12.80
CA ALA A 28 9.52 -22.24 -12.11
C ALA A 28 8.06 -21.79 -12.04
N ALA A 29 7.37 -22.20 -10.97
CA ALA A 29 6.31 -21.38 -10.45
C ALA A 29 6.93 -19.99 -10.32
N CYS A 30 6.64 -19.10 -11.28
CA CYS A 30 6.71 -17.68 -11.05
C CYS A 30 5.68 -17.45 -9.95
N SER A 31 6.09 -17.67 -8.71
CA SER A 31 5.38 -17.22 -7.53
C SER A 31 5.51 -15.71 -7.59
N SER A 32 4.73 -15.09 -8.46
CA SER A 32 4.24 -13.76 -8.23
C SER A 32 3.47 -13.90 -6.93
N ASP A 33 4.16 -13.69 -5.81
CA ASP A 33 3.49 -13.46 -4.56
C ASP A 33 2.74 -12.14 -4.78
N ASP A 34 1.48 -12.25 -5.20
CA ASP A 34 0.56 -11.21 -5.66
C ASP A 34 0.28 -10.13 -4.59
N GLY A 35 1.09 -10.07 -3.52
CA GLY A 35 0.86 -9.29 -2.31
C GLY A 35 -0.18 -9.94 -1.40
N LYS A 36 -0.48 -11.23 -1.60
CA LYS A 36 -1.49 -11.97 -0.83
C LYS A 36 -0.95 -12.52 0.49
N THR A 37 0.37 -12.62 0.66
CA THR A 37 0.95 -13.03 1.94
C THR A 37 1.30 -11.83 2.80
N TRP A 38 1.21 -11.99 4.12
CA TRP A 38 1.66 -11.00 5.09
C TRP A 38 3.11 -10.58 4.84
N LYS A 39 3.99 -11.54 4.55
CA LYS A 39 5.41 -11.29 4.27
C LYS A 39 5.61 -10.41 3.03
N SER A 40 5.01 -10.75 1.89
CA SER A 40 5.12 -9.94 0.66
C SER A 40 4.50 -8.55 0.83
N TRP A 41 3.38 -8.45 1.56
CA TRP A 41 2.82 -7.15 1.92
C TRP A 41 3.74 -6.35 2.85
N SER A 42 4.44 -6.98 3.79
CA SER A 42 5.41 -6.30 4.64
C SER A 42 6.61 -5.82 3.83
N ASP A 43 7.25 -6.73 3.09
CA ASP A 43 8.52 -6.51 2.36
C ASP A 43 8.40 -5.44 1.26
N LYS A 44 7.20 -5.25 0.70
CA LYS A 44 6.94 -4.22 -0.30
C LYS A 44 6.52 -2.88 0.33
N GLY A 45 6.81 -2.60 1.60
CA GLY A 45 6.54 -1.30 2.27
C GLY A 45 5.19 -1.16 2.99
N GLY A 46 4.47 -2.26 3.27
CA GLY A 46 3.18 -2.18 3.96
C GLY A 46 3.29 -1.71 5.41
N LYS A 47 4.33 -2.17 6.13
CA LYS A 47 4.60 -1.74 7.51
C LYS A 47 4.95 -0.25 7.59
N ASP A 48 5.63 0.27 6.57
CA ASP A 48 6.02 1.68 6.53
C ASP A 48 4.79 2.60 6.45
N GLN A 49 3.75 2.19 5.70
CA GLN A 49 2.47 2.91 5.65
C GLN A 49 1.80 2.98 7.03
N VAL A 50 1.80 1.87 7.77
CA VAL A 50 1.23 1.83 9.12
C VAL A 50 2.01 2.75 10.06
N VAL A 51 3.34 2.70 10.03
CA VAL A 51 4.19 3.57 10.86
C VAL A 51 3.98 5.04 10.52
N LEU A 52 3.85 5.38 9.24
CA LEU A 52 3.59 6.74 8.78
C LEU A 52 2.27 7.27 9.35
N ILE A 53 1.18 6.51 9.22
CA ILE A 53 -0.13 6.89 9.80
C ILE A 53 -0.08 6.99 11.33
N GLY A 54 0.71 6.15 12.00
CA GLY A 54 0.96 6.29 13.44
C GLY A 54 1.58 7.64 13.80
N LYS A 55 2.55 8.12 13.01
CA LYS A 55 3.15 9.45 13.18
C LYS A 55 2.16 10.56 12.87
N ASP A 56 1.31 10.38 11.88
CA ASP A 56 0.30 11.37 11.50
C ASP A 56 -0.77 11.55 12.59
N ILE A 57 -1.19 10.46 13.23
CA ILE A 57 -2.08 10.52 14.39
C ILE A 57 -1.41 11.31 15.54
N GLN A 58 -0.11 11.08 15.79
CA GLN A 58 0.64 11.88 16.76
C GLN A 58 0.76 13.36 16.35
N ALA A 59 0.95 13.63 15.07
CA ALA A 59 0.97 14.99 14.53
C ALA A 59 -0.37 15.70 14.74
N LEU A 60 -1.49 14.99 14.59
CA LEU A 60 -2.84 15.51 14.88
C LEU A 60 -3.05 15.77 16.38
N LEU A 61 -2.50 14.94 17.28
CA LEU A 61 -2.53 15.19 18.73
C LEU A 61 -1.79 16.48 19.08
N GLY A 62 -0.63 16.71 18.46
CA GLY A 62 0.21 17.89 18.69
C GLY A 62 -0.23 19.15 17.94
N ALA A 63 -1.19 19.05 17.00
CA ALA A 63 -1.68 20.18 16.22
C ALA A 63 -2.63 21.06 17.05
N THR A 64 -2.11 22.04 17.77
CA THR A 64 -2.89 23.00 18.57
C THR A 64 -2.66 24.44 18.11
N GLY A 65 -3.70 25.27 18.20
CA GLY A 65 -3.67 26.66 17.74
C GLY A 65 -3.80 26.83 16.21
N GLY A 66 -4.26 28.00 15.78
CA GLY A 66 -4.64 28.27 14.38
C GLY A 66 -3.53 28.80 13.47
N SER A 67 -2.29 28.33 13.63
CA SER A 67 -1.20 28.82 12.78
C SER A 67 -1.25 28.22 11.36
N PRO A 68 -0.70 28.91 10.35
CA PRO A 68 -0.55 28.35 9.00
C PRO A 68 0.20 27.01 9.00
N GLU A 69 1.22 26.86 9.85
CA GLU A 69 2.00 25.63 9.97
C GLU A 69 1.17 24.45 10.51
N VAL A 70 0.23 24.72 11.43
CA VAL A 70 -0.71 23.70 11.92
C VAL A 70 -1.68 23.30 10.80
N THR A 71 -2.16 24.28 10.03
CA THR A 71 -3.05 24.03 8.90
C THR A 71 -2.38 23.16 7.85
N ASP A 72 -1.14 23.48 7.47
CA ASP A 72 -0.38 22.73 6.46
C ASP A 72 -0.03 21.32 6.95
N ARG A 73 0.30 21.16 8.23
CA ARG A 73 0.48 19.83 8.84
C ARG A 73 -0.78 18.98 8.74
N CYS A 74 -1.94 19.54 9.04
CA CYS A 74 -3.21 18.80 8.95
C CYS A 74 -3.61 18.47 7.51
N ARG A 75 -3.28 19.32 6.54
CA ARG A 75 -3.42 18.99 5.11
C ARG A 75 -2.50 17.84 4.70
N HIS A 76 -1.24 17.86 5.14
CA HIS A 76 -0.28 16.80 4.84
C HIS A 76 -0.76 15.44 5.36
N VAL A 77 -1.20 15.39 6.62
CA VAL A 77 -1.82 14.19 7.21
C VAL A 77 -3.01 13.71 6.39
N LEU A 78 -3.88 14.62 5.93
CA LEU A 78 -5.04 14.24 5.12
C LEU A 78 -4.63 13.62 3.78
N ASP A 79 -3.56 14.09 3.17
CA ASP A 79 -3.04 13.54 1.91
C ASP A 79 -2.37 12.17 2.12
N ASP A 80 -1.63 12.01 3.21
CA ASP A 80 -1.04 10.73 3.61
C ASP A 80 -2.12 9.66 3.89
N ILE A 81 -3.21 10.03 4.56
CA ILE A 81 -4.36 9.14 4.77
C ILE A 81 -4.99 8.71 3.44
N LYS A 82 -5.14 9.62 2.46
CA LYS A 82 -5.66 9.27 1.13
C LYS A 82 -4.71 8.30 0.41
N ALA A 83 -3.40 8.54 0.48
CA ALA A 83 -2.40 7.65 -0.10
C ALA A 83 -2.44 6.26 0.54
N ALA A 84 -2.57 6.20 1.86
CA ALA A 84 -2.71 4.96 2.63
C ALA A 84 -4.00 4.18 2.29
N LYS A 85 -5.12 4.88 2.07
CA LYS A 85 -6.38 4.26 1.61
C LYS A 85 -6.29 3.69 0.19
N ALA A 86 -5.54 4.34 -0.69
CA ALA A 86 -5.28 3.88 -2.06
C ALA A 86 -4.21 2.79 -2.12
N TYR A 87 -3.48 2.56 -1.02
CA TYR A 87 -2.46 1.54 -0.94
C TYR A 87 -3.07 0.13 -0.95
N ARG A 88 -2.24 -0.88 -1.26
CA ARG A 88 -2.70 -2.28 -1.24
C ARG A 88 -3.24 -2.67 0.14
N ALA A 89 -4.34 -3.41 0.14
CA ALA A 89 -4.96 -3.92 1.35
C ALA A 89 -4.01 -4.82 2.16
N ILE A 90 -4.18 -4.79 3.49
CA ILE A 90 -3.56 -5.74 4.40
C ILE A 90 -4.17 -7.12 4.15
N PRO A 91 -3.36 -8.18 3.93
CA PRO A 91 -3.90 -9.50 3.61
C PRO A 91 -4.68 -10.18 4.73
N ASP A 92 -4.36 -9.86 6.00
CA ASP A 92 -5.11 -10.32 7.16
C ASP A 92 -6.41 -9.51 7.30
N LYS A 93 -7.56 -10.20 7.30
CA LYS A 93 -8.88 -9.56 7.32
C LYS A 93 -9.11 -8.71 8.57
N THR A 94 -8.65 -9.18 9.73
CA THR A 94 -8.80 -8.44 11.00
C THR A 94 -7.96 -7.18 10.98
N ALA A 95 -6.68 -7.28 10.60
CA ALA A 95 -5.81 -6.13 10.44
C ALA A 95 -6.34 -5.16 9.38
N GLN A 96 -6.89 -5.65 8.27
CA GLN A 96 -7.48 -4.80 7.23
C GLN A 96 -8.68 -4.00 7.75
N SER A 97 -9.57 -4.64 8.54
CA SER A 97 -10.70 -3.93 9.14
C SER A 97 -10.24 -2.85 10.11
N LEU A 98 -9.29 -3.17 10.98
CA LEU A 98 -8.71 -2.22 11.94
C LEU A 98 -7.98 -1.07 11.23
N TRP A 99 -7.33 -1.36 10.11
CA TRP A 99 -6.66 -0.37 9.28
C TRP A 99 -7.65 0.60 8.65
N GLN A 100 -8.73 0.10 8.04
CA GLN A 100 -9.79 0.94 7.49
C GLN A 100 -10.41 1.84 8.55
N GLU A 101 -10.75 1.27 9.71
CA GLU A 101 -11.30 2.05 10.82
C GLU A 101 -10.34 3.14 11.30
N THR A 102 -9.05 2.81 11.44
CA THR A 102 -8.00 3.78 11.80
C THR A 102 -7.93 4.93 10.79
N LEU A 103 -7.92 4.61 9.49
CA LEU A 103 -7.84 5.61 8.43
C LEU A 103 -9.10 6.48 8.35
N ASP A 104 -10.29 5.91 8.58
CA ASP A 104 -11.54 6.66 8.59
C ASP A 104 -11.59 7.65 9.76
N ARG A 105 -11.23 7.21 10.97
CA ARG A 105 -11.17 8.08 12.15
C ARG A 105 -10.10 9.15 12.02
N ALA A 106 -8.91 8.79 11.53
CA ALA A 106 -7.84 9.75 11.26
C ALA A 106 -8.26 10.77 10.19
N GLN A 107 -8.99 10.35 9.15
CA GLN A 107 -9.48 11.26 8.11
C GLN A 107 -10.46 12.29 8.67
N THR A 108 -11.39 11.85 9.52
CA THR A 108 -12.33 12.74 10.22
C THR A 108 -11.56 13.77 11.06
N ALA A 109 -10.63 13.31 11.88
CA ALA A 109 -9.82 14.18 12.73
C ALA A 109 -8.96 15.18 11.92
N ALA A 110 -8.35 14.73 10.82
CA ALA A 110 -7.56 15.59 9.93
C ALA A 110 -8.44 16.63 9.20
N THR A 111 -9.62 16.21 8.71
CA THR A 111 -10.60 17.10 8.08
C THR A 111 -11.02 18.19 9.05
N ASN A 112 -11.39 17.81 10.28
CA ASN A 112 -11.78 18.75 11.32
C ASN A 112 -10.63 19.68 11.72
N CYS A 113 -9.39 19.16 11.75
CA CYS A 113 -8.22 20.00 11.96
C CYS A 113 -8.05 21.08 10.88
N THR A 114 -8.28 20.76 9.61
CA THR A 114 -8.17 21.74 8.51
C THR A 114 -9.30 22.78 8.48
N GLN A 115 -10.48 22.42 8.99
CA GLN A 115 -11.66 23.30 8.95
C GLN A 115 -11.76 24.24 10.15
N ASN A 116 -11.18 23.86 11.28
CA ASN A 116 -11.40 24.53 12.58
C ASN A 116 -10.11 25.07 13.19
N THR A 117 -9.19 25.58 12.37
CA THR A 117 -7.84 26.01 12.80
C THR A 117 -7.90 27.07 13.91
N ASP A 118 -8.84 28.02 13.81
CA ASP A 118 -8.92 29.16 14.73
C ASP A 118 -9.64 28.84 16.05
N SER A 119 -10.33 27.68 16.10
CA SER A 119 -11.06 27.17 17.27
C SER A 119 -10.40 25.93 17.86
N LEU A 120 -9.10 25.69 17.58
CA LEU A 120 -8.27 24.58 18.08
C LEU A 120 -7.99 24.63 19.60
N THR A 121 -8.97 25.02 20.42
CA THR A 121 -8.94 25.02 21.88
C THR A 121 -9.76 23.85 22.45
N GLY A 122 -9.19 22.64 22.45
CA GLY A 122 -9.55 21.55 23.37
C GLY A 122 -10.90 20.80 23.22
N GLY A 123 -10.95 19.58 23.78
CA GLY A 123 -12.16 18.76 23.96
C GLY A 123 -12.50 17.82 22.80
N ALA A 124 -13.31 18.31 21.85
CA ALA A 124 -13.89 17.48 20.77
C ALA A 124 -12.84 16.93 19.78
N LYS A 125 -11.80 17.71 19.48
CA LYS A 125 -10.67 17.24 18.65
C LYS A 125 -9.84 16.17 19.34
N LEU A 126 -9.67 16.27 20.66
CA LEU A 126 -8.95 15.26 21.44
C LEU A 126 -9.72 13.94 21.39
N SER A 127 -11.04 13.94 21.54
CA SER A 127 -11.83 12.71 21.43
C SER A 127 -11.70 12.03 20.07
N GLU A 128 -11.76 12.79 18.96
CA GLU A 128 -11.64 12.22 17.61
C GLU A 128 -10.25 11.62 17.34
N VAL A 129 -9.19 12.33 17.76
CA VAL A 129 -7.82 11.81 17.59
C VAL A 129 -7.55 10.64 18.55
N ILE A 130 -8.14 10.63 19.75
CA ILE A 130 -8.08 9.50 20.70
C ILE A 130 -8.75 8.26 20.10
N GLU A 131 -9.87 8.41 19.40
CA GLU A 131 -10.51 7.30 18.71
C GLU A 131 -9.61 6.74 17.60
N ALA A 132 -9.02 7.60 16.78
CA ALA A 132 -8.05 7.18 15.76
C ALA A 132 -6.83 6.46 16.39
N GLN A 133 -6.31 6.99 17.50
CA GLN A 133 -5.21 6.40 18.26
C GLN A 133 -5.58 5.03 18.84
N SER A 134 -6.81 4.88 19.33
CA SER A 134 -7.30 3.63 19.91
C SER A 134 -7.41 2.54 18.85
N SER A 135 -8.01 2.85 17.69
CA SER A 135 -8.07 1.92 16.55
C SER A 135 -6.66 1.57 16.03
N TYR A 136 -5.76 2.56 15.96
CA TYR A 136 -4.36 2.33 15.59
C TYR A 136 -3.65 1.39 16.56
N HIS A 137 -3.90 1.50 17.86
CA HIS A 137 -3.28 0.62 18.86
C HIS A 137 -3.71 -0.84 18.68
N LEU A 138 -5.00 -1.08 18.43
CA LEU A 138 -5.52 -2.42 18.13
C LEU A 138 -4.91 -2.99 16.84
N LEU A 139 -4.76 -2.16 15.81
CA LEU A 139 -4.05 -2.54 14.58
C LEU A 139 -2.59 -2.92 14.87
N ALA A 140 -1.87 -2.08 15.62
CA ALA A 140 -0.46 -2.30 15.92
C ALA A 140 -0.25 -3.61 16.70
N GLN A 141 -1.13 -3.92 17.65
CA GLN A 141 -1.14 -5.21 18.35
C GLN A 141 -1.31 -6.37 17.36
N ARG A 142 -2.33 -6.32 16.49
CA ARG A 142 -2.57 -7.37 15.48
C ARG A 142 -1.37 -7.57 14.54
N ILE A 143 -0.73 -6.48 14.11
CA ILE A 143 0.46 -6.52 13.25
C ILE A 143 1.66 -7.14 13.97
N SER A 144 1.80 -6.90 15.28
CA SER A 144 2.81 -7.54 16.11
C SER A 144 2.60 -9.05 16.16
N ASP A 145 1.37 -9.52 16.42
CA ASP A 145 1.04 -10.94 16.47
C ASP A 145 1.33 -11.65 15.13
N LEU A 146 0.96 -11.02 14.01
CA LEU A 146 1.23 -11.53 12.66
C LEU A 146 2.73 -11.59 12.32
N SER A 147 3.55 -10.75 12.97
CA SER A 147 5.00 -10.73 12.76
C SER A 147 5.75 -11.77 13.61
N ALA A 148 5.10 -12.28 14.66
CA ALA A 148 5.63 -13.31 15.55
C ALA A 148 5.24 -14.75 15.13
N SER A 149 4.34 -14.88 14.16
CA SER A 149 3.85 -16.14 13.59
C SER A 149 4.70 -16.61 12.41
#